data_AF-C5DKG5-F1
#
_entry.id   AF-C5DKG5-F1
#
_cell.length_a   1.000
_cell.length_b   1.000
_cell.length_c   1.000
_cell.angle_alpha   90.00
_cell.angle_beta   90.00
_cell.angle_gamma   90.00
#
_symmetry.space_group_name_H-M   'P 1'
#
loop_
_entity.id
_entity.type
_entity.pdbx_description
1 polymer ?
#
loop_
_entity_poly.entity_id
_entity_poly.type
_entity_poly.pdbx_seq_one_letter_code
_entity_poly.pdbx_strand_id
1 'polypeptide(L)'
;MARLASPLTVVEYALPPFERQTKSYVCECDSCRICVEYRFLLPRLFFGGFILPTCWILNIALFVYMQEIVEHAVKFPQLAPEDFPTLFELEMYQKRVPIAPEKIRHQRAAENAGSEETKPGQAPVTNLAATDPLGKLLLDSRLEFLTVVSGDVLASHAENRYYFQSWLWRTAFSLTGYILLLTFVIVALRKSQNP
;
A
#
# COMPACT_ATOMS: atom_id res chain seq x y z
N MET A 1 -61.18 -32.87 16.54
CA MET A 1 -60.57 -31.89 15.61
C MET A 1 -59.50 -31.12 16.37
N ALA A 2 -58.24 -31.52 16.24
CA ALA A 2 -57.11 -30.80 16.84
C ALA A 2 -56.26 -30.25 15.68
N ARG A 3 -56.15 -28.92 15.57
CA ARG A 3 -55.25 -28.25 14.63
C ARG A 3 -53.91 -28.04 15.33
N LEU A 4 -52.92 -28.84 14.93
CA LEU A 4 -51.51 -28.60 15.21
C LEU A 4 -51.03 -27.47 14.29
N ALA A 5 -51.05 -26.23 14.79
CA ALA A 5 -50.34 -25.12 14.17
C ALA A 5 -49.03 -24.94 14.94
N SER A 6 -47.99 -25.64 14.50
CA SER A 6 -46.63 -25.40 14.99
C SER A 6 -46.14 -24.05 14.43
N PRO A 7 -45.64 -23.14 15.27
CA PRO A 7 -44.97 -21.94 14.79
C PRO A 7 -43.68 -22.34 14.07
N LEU A 8 -43.55 -21.95 12.81
CA LEU A 8 -42.28 -21.97 12.08
C LEU A 8 -41.29 -21.09 12.83
N THR A 9 -40.45 -21.71 13.66
CA THR A 9 -39.25 -21.09 14.20
C THR A 9 -38.31 -20.85 13.02
N VAL A 10 -38.38 -19.65 12.44
CA VAL A 10 -37.32 -19.12 11.60
C VAL A 10 -36.10 -19.02 12.51
N VAL A 11 -35.24 -20.04 12.44
CA VAL A 11 -33.90 -19.98 13.03
C VAL A 11 -33.18 -18.94 12.19
N GLU A 12 -33.23 -17.69 12.65
CA GLU A 12 -32.33 -16.64 12.22
C GLU A 12 -30.93 -17.09 12.64
N TYR A 13 -30.28 -17.85 11.76
CA TYR A 13 -28.87 -18.12 11.89
C TYR A 13 -28.19 -16.76 11.80
N ALA A 14 -27.90 -16.19 12.96
CA ALA A 14 -26.87 -15.17 13.10
C ALA A 14 -25.57 -15.84 12.66
N LEU A 15 -25.38 -15.89 11.34
CA LEU A 15 -24.05 -16.06 10.76
C LEU A 15 -23.21 -15.03 11.50
N PRO A 16 -22.18 -15.45 12.26
CA PRO A 16 -21.32 -14.49 12.92
C PRO A 16 -20.93 -13.46 11.85
N PRO A 17 -20.89 -12.16 12.18
CA PRO A 17 -20.37 -11.19 11.25
C PRO A 17 -18.99 -11.74 10.89
N PHE A 18 -18.85 -12.28 9.69
CA PHE A 18 -17.55 -12.61 9.14
C PHE A 18 -16.85 -11.27 9.17
N GLU A 19 -16.05 -11.05 10.21
CA GLU A 19 -15.25 -9.86 10.36
C GLU A 19 -14.47 -9.82 9.08
N ARG A 20 -14.81 -8.84 8.23
CA ARG A 20 -13.98 -8.47 7.11
C ARG A 20 -12.71 -7.96 7.76
N GLN A 21 -11.80 -8.85 8.14
CA GLN A 21 -10.40 -8.50 8.19
C GLN A 21 -10.08 -8.16 6.74
N THR A 22 -10.21 -6.87 6.41
CA THR A 22 -9.59 -6.29 5.24
C THR A 22 -8.11 -6.52 5.44
N LYS A 23 -7.63 -7.68 5.01
CA LYS A 23 -6.22 -8.04 4.99
C LYS A 23 -5.55 -6.94 4.19
N SER A 24 -4.80 -6.07 4.86
CA SER A 24 -4.03 -5.04 4.19
C SER A 24 -2.81 -5.72 3.57
N TYR A 25 -2.67 -5.65 2.26
CA TYR A 25 -1.52 -6.23 1.58
C TYR A 25 -0.38 -5.23 1.54
N VAL A 26 0.79 -5.65 2.01
CA VAL A 26 2.00 -4.81 2.06
C VAL A 26 3.02 -5.31 1.05
N CYS A 27 3.88 -4.39 0.60
CA CYS A 27 4.95 -4.71 -0.33
C CYS A 27 6.07 -5.52 0.35
N GLU A 28 6.46 -6.63 -0.25
CA GLU A 28 7.52 -7.53 0.25
C GLU A 28 8.87 -7.30 -0.42
N CYS A 29 9.08 -6.10 -0.97
CA CYS A 29 10.35 -5.73 -1.58
C CYS A 29 11.48 -5.70 -0.53
N ASP A 30 12.72 -6.02 -0.92
CA ASP A 30 13.84 -6.08 0.02
C ASP A 30 14.10 -4.72 0.68
N SER A 31 13.96 -3.62 -0.08
CA SER A 31 14.07 -2.27 0.50
C SER A 31 12.93 -1.95 1.47
N CYS A 32 11.71 -2.41 1.19
CA CYS A 32 10.54 -2.27 2.07
C CYS A 32 10.76 -3.00 3.40
N ARG A 33 11.29 -4.22 3.34
CA ARG A 33 11.59 -5.04 4.51
C ARG A 33 12.65 -4.39 5.39
N ILE A 34 13.75 -3.96 4.78
CA ILE A 34 14.84 -3.25 5.48
C ILE A 34 14.31 -1.93 6.07
N CYS A 35 13.52 -1.16 5.31
CA CYS A 35 12.91 0.07 5.82
C CYS A 35 12.09 -0.14 7.09
N VAL A 36 11.34 -1.24 7.22
CA VAL A 36 10.57 -1.53 8.44
C VAL A 36 11.50 -1.81 9.62
N GLU A 37 12.57 -2.58 9.41
CA GLU A 37 13.54 -2.94 10.44
C GLU A 37 14.29 -1.70 10.99
N TYR A 38 14.69 -0.80 10.10
CA TYR A 38 15.44 0.40 10.44
C TYR A 38 14.57 1.63 10.75
N ARG A 39 13.25 1.50 10.71
CA ARG A 39 12.31 2.62 10.93
C ARG A 39 12.55 3.34 12.25
N PHE A 40 12.91 2.61 13.31
CA PHE A 40 13.22 3.17 14.62
C PHE A 40 14.61 3.80 14.72
N LEU A 41 15.53 3.41 13.84
CA LEU A 41 16.90 3.94 13.84
C LEU A 41 16.95 5.36 13.28
N LEU A 42 16.11 5.68 12.28
CA LEU A 42 16.03 7.01 11.66
C LEU A 42 15.85 8.15 12.66
N PRO A 43 14.79 8.19 13.50
CA PRO A 43 14.63 9.27 14.47
C PRO A 43 15.77 9.28 15.50
N ARG A 44 16.28 8.11 15.89
CA ARG A 44 17.36 8.01 16.87
C ARG A 44 18.67 8.61 16.35
N LEU A 45 19.04 8.33 15.10
CA LEU A 45 20.21 8.93 14.46
C LEU A 45 20.00 10.43 14.21
N PHE A 46 18.78 10.84 13.87
CA PHE A 46 18.46 12.25 13.71
C PHE A 46 18.71 13.05 15.00
N PHE A 47 18.18 12.60 16.14
CA PHE A 47 18.39 13.28 17.42
C PHE A 47 19.83 13.12 17.94
N GLY A 48 20.46 11.96 17.74
CA GLY A 48 21.88 11.75 18.04
C GLY A 48 22.80 12.71 17.27
N GLY A 49 22.38 13.14 16.08
CA GLY A 49 23.10 14.08 15.23
C GLY A 49 23.34 15.46 15.83
N PHE A 50 22.51 15.91 16.77
CA PHE A 50 22.74 17.17 17.49
C PHE A 50 23.98 17.13 18.38
N ILE A 51 24.33 15.94 18.89
CA ILE A 51 25.54 15.72 19.69
C ILE A 51 26.70 15.37 18.76
N LEU A 52 26.45 14.48 17.79
CA LEU A 52 27.46 13.95 16.89
C LEU A 52 26.99 14.05 15.43
N PRO A 53 27.44 15.06 14.65
CA PRO A 53 26.94 15.31 13.30
C PRO A 53 27.21 14.15 12.32
N THR A 54 28.13 13.23 12.63
CA THR A 54 28.33 12.01 11.83
C THR A 54 27.11 11.10 11.83
N CYS A 55 26.23 11.16 12.84
CA CYS A 55 24.96 10.44 12.84
C CYS A 55 24.03 10.90 11.72
N TRP A 56 24.04 12.19 11.36
CA TRP A 56 23.27 12.68 10.20
C TRP A 56 23.85 12.16 8.89
N ILE A 57 25.17 12.11 8.75
CA ILE A 57 25.84 11.53 7.58
C ILE A 57 25.48 10.05 7.46
N LEU A 58 25.53 9.29 8.55
CA LEU A 58 25.13 7.89 8.57
C LEU A 58 23.65 7.71 8.19
N ASN A 59 22.78 8.60 8.66
CA ASN A 59 21.36 8.58 8.32
C ASN A 59 21.13 8.77 6.81
N ILE A 60 21.86 9.71 6.19
CA ILE A 60 21.84 9.93 4.73
C ILE A 60 22.42 8.71 4.01
N ALA A 61 23.53 8.15 4.49
CA ALA A 61 24.15 6.97 3.88
C ALA A 61 23.23 5.75 3.92
N LEU A 62 22.52 5.53 5.02
CA LEU A 62 21.50 4.48 5.13
C LEU A 62 20.36 4.69 4.12
N PHE A 63 19.92 5.93 3.93
CA PHE A 63 18.91 6.25 2.92
C PHE A 63 19.40 5.92 1.51
N VAL A 64 20.61 6.35 1.14
CA VAL A 64 21.21 6.08 -0.18
C VAL A 64 21.39 4.57 -0.37
N TYR A 65 21.88 3.86 0.64
CA TYR A 65 22.00 2.40 0.61
C TYR A 65 20.65 1.73 0.34
N MET A 66 19.61 2.13 1.07
CA MET A 66 18.29 1.54 0.89
C MET A 66 17.63 1.91 -0.43
N GLN A 67 17.99 3.04 -1.07
CA GLN A 67 17.35 3.55 -2.29
C GLN A 67 18.09 3.22 -3.60
N GLU A 68 19.41 3.13 -3.58
CA GLU A 68 20.22 2.93 -4.79
C GLU A 68 20.86 1.55 -4.86
N ILE A 69 21.18 0.94 -3.71
CA ILE A 69 21.93 -0.32 -3.67
C ILE A 69 20.98 -1.51 -3.57
N VAL A 70 19.92 -1.40 -2.77
CA VAL A 70 18.92 -2.47 -2.63
C VAL A 70 17.98 -2.47 -3.84
N GLU A 71 17.57 -3.65 -4.30
CA GLU A 71 16.64 -3.78 -5.41
C GLU A 71 15.24 -3.26 -5.03
N HIS A 72 14.66 -2.40 -5.89
CA HIS A 72 13.38 -1.72 -5.64
C HIS A 72 12.19 -2.30 -6.41
N ALA A 73 12.37 -3.46 -7.05
CA ALA A 73 11.29 -4.11 -7.76
C ALA A 73 10.14 -4.40 -6.78
N VAL A 74 8.96 -3.86 -7.07
CA VAL A 74 7.75 -4.10 -6.27
C VAL A 74 7.45 -5.59 -6.33
N LYS A 75 7.54 -6.26 -5.18
CA LYS A 75 7.21 -7.67 -5.02
C LYS A 75 5.82 -7.76 -4.40
N PHE A 76 4.89 -8.37 -5.13
CA PHE A 76 3.56 -8.67 -4.63
C PHE A 76 3.61 -9.93 -3.75
N PRO A 77 2.85 -9.98 -2.65
CA PRO A 77 2.78 -11.17 -1.83
C PRO A 77 2.21 -12.34 -2.64
N GLN A 78 2.67 -13.56 -2.34
CA GLN A 78 2.12 -14.76 -2.95
C GLN A 78 0.72 -15.00 -2.39
N LEU A 79 -0.31 -14.74 -3.20
CA LEU A 79 -1.70 -14.99 -2.85
C LEU A 79 -1.98 -16.49 -2.91
N ALA A 80 -2.41 -17.06 -1.80
CA ALA A 80 -2.81 -18.46 -1.75
C ALA A 80 -4.19 -18.62 -2.42
N PRO A 81 -4.53 -19.79 -2.98
CA PRO A 81 -5.83 -20.00 -3.63
C PRO A 81 -7.02 -19.75 -2.69
N GLU A 82 -6.80 -19.84 -1.38
CA GLU A 82 -7.78 -19.56 -0.33
C GLU A 82 -8.03 -18.06 -0.09
N ASP A 83 -7.12 -17.19 -0.54
CA ASP A 83 -7.28 -15.73 -0.44
C ASP A 83 -8.14 -15.15 -1.58
N PHE A 84 -8.36 -15.93 -2.65
CA PHE A 84 -9.22 -15.49 -3.74
C PHE A 84 -10.69 -15.63 -3.38
N PRO A 85 -11.54 -14.68 -3.81
CA PRO A 85 -12.96 -14.74 -3.55
C PRO A 85 -13.56 -16.04 -4.08
N THR A 86 -14.27 -16.75 -3.21
CA THR A 86 -14.98 -17.98 -3.55
C THR A 86 -16.39 -17.67 -4.07
N LEU A 87 -16.99 -18.61 -4.83
CA LEU A 87 -18.38 -18.51 -5.27
C LEU A 87 -19.35 -18.29 -4.10
N PHE A 88 -19.08 -18.97 -2.99
CA PHE A 88 -19.89 -18.86 -1.78
C PHE A 88 -19.85 -17.45 -1.19
N GLU A 89 -18.66 -16.83 -1.14
CA GLU A 89 -18.51 -15.45 -0.68
C GLU A 89 -19.23 -14.46 -1.62
N LEU A 90 -19.12 -14.66 -2.94
CA LEU A 90 -19.80 -13.84 -3.95
C LEU A 90 -21.33 -13.88 -3.82
N GLU A 91 -21.90 -15.08 -3.68
CA GLU A 91 -23.33 -15.23 -3.45
C GLU A 91 -23.78 -14.59 -2.12
N MET A 92 -22.95 -14.70 -1.08
CA MET A 92 -23.19 -14.00 0.18
C MET A 92 -23.16 -12.49 0.02
N TYR A 93 -22.23 -11.93 -0.77
CA TYR A 93 -22.18 -10.50 -1.05
C TYR A 93 -23.41 -10.04 -1.82
N GLN A 94 -23.83 -10.79 -2.85
CA GLN A 94 -24.99 -10.45 -3.66
C GLN A 94 -26.30 -10.48 -2.86
N LYS A 95 -26.43 -11.39 -1.88
CA LYS A 95 -27.58 -11.47 -0.97
C LYS A 95 -27.55 -10.41 0.15
N ARG A 96 -26.44 -9.68 0.35
CA ARG A 96 -26.23 -8.73 1.47
C ARG A 96 -26.33 -7.22 1.11
N VAL A 97 -26.80 -6.82 -0.08
CA VAL A 97 -26.92 -5.39 -0.44
C VAL A 97 -28.40 -5.10 -0.79
N PRO A 98 -29.08 -4.15 -0.09
CA PRO A 98 -28.59 -2.78 0.06
C PRO A 98 -28.72 -2.16 1.46
N ILE A 99 -27.59 -1.72 2.01
CA ILE A 99 -27.56 -0.48 2.79
C ILE A 99 -26.54 0.39 2.07
N ALA A 100 -27.02 1.41 1.38
CA ALA A 100 -26.19 2.37 0.67
C ALA A 100 -25.29 3.11 1.67
N PRO A 101 -23.96 3.12 1.51
CA PRO A 101 -23.16 4.24 1.94
C PRO A 101 -23.15 5.25 0.79
N GLU A 102 -23.91 6.32 0.99
CA GLU A 102 -23.78 7.56 0.24
C GLU A 102 -22.30 7.99 0.24
N LYS A 103 -21.78 8.35 -0.95
CA LYS A 103 -20.44 8.92 -1.24
C LYS A 103 -19.34 7.95 -1.70
N ILE A 104 -19.45 7.40 -2.91
CA ILE A 104 -18.32 7.42 -3.88
C ILE A 104 -18.91 7.65 -5.28
N ARG A 105 -19.24 8.90 -5.59
CA ARG A 105 -19.72 9.30 -6.93
C ARG A 105 -18.92 10.48 -7.47
N HIS A 106 -17.59 10.42 -7.43
CA HIS A 106 -16.72 11.34 -8.16
C HIS A 106 -15.38 10.68 -8.47
N GLN A 107 -15.29 9.89 -9.56
CA GLN A 107 -14.02 9.68 -10.28
C GLN A 107 -14.12 8.96 -11.64
N ARG A 108 -15.32 8.78 -12.23
CA ARG A 108 -15.47 8.22 -13.60
C ARG A 108 -15.98 9.23 -14.64
N ALA A 109 -15.55 10.48 -14.54
CA ALA A 109 -15.92 11.51 -15.52
C ALA A 109 -14.70 12.32 -15.97
N ALA A 110 -13.62 11.64 -16.38
CA ALA A 110 -12.53 12.26 -17.13
C ALA A 110 -11.61 11.18 -17.74
N GLU A 111 -12.13 10.33 -18.63
CA GLU A 111 -11.30 9.59 -19.60
C GLU A 111 -12.21 8.93 -20.63
N ASN A 112 -12.64 9.74 -21.60
CA ASN A 112 -13.26 9.30 -22.85
C ASN A 112 -12.98 10.36 -23.90
N ALA A 113 -11.83 10.26 -24.59
CA ALA A 113 -11.60 10.87 -25.91
C ALA A 113 -10.31 10.30 -26.54
N GLY A 114 -10.43 9.68 -27.73
CA GLY A 114 -9.32 9.38 -28.66
C GLY A 114 -9.12 7.88 -28.96
N SER A 115 -9.92 7.28 -29.84
CA SER A 115 -9.64 6.95 -31.27
C SER A 115 -8.68 5.77 -31.53
N GLU A 116 -9.31 4.67 -31.98
CA GLU A 116 -9.02 3.77 -33.13
C GLU A 116 -7.56 3.57 -33.63
N GLU A 117 -7.10 2.31 -33.80
CA GLU A 117 -7.12 1.56 -35.09
C GLU A 117 -6.29 0.22 -35.07
N THR A 118 -6.99 -0.91 -35.33
CA THR A 118 -6.69 -2.12 -36.17
C THR A 118 -5.38 -2.99 -36.12
N LYS A 119 -5.56 -4.24 -35.59
CA LYS A 119 -5.14 -5.63 -36.04
C LYS A 119 -3.66 -6.03 -36.33
N PRO A 120 -3.33 -7.35 -36.44
CA PRO A 120 -3.77 -8.53 -35.68
C PRO A 120 -2.61 -9.52 -35.33
N GLY A 121 -2.82 -10.41 -34.37
CA GLY A 121 -2.16 -11.73 -34.37
C GLY A 121 -1.69 -12.25 -33.01
N GLN A 122 -2.43 -13.19 -32.44
CA GLN A 122 -1.88 -14.43 -31.87
C GLN A 122 -2.99 -15.40 -31.41
N ALA A 123 -2.71 -16.68 -31.69
CA ALA A 123 -3.36 -17.96 -31.39
C ALA A 123 -4.67 -18.04 -30.57
N PRO A 124 -5.61 -18.96 -30.93
CA PRO A 124 -6.79 -19.24 -30.14
C PRO A 124 -6.41 -20.11 -28.93
N VAL A 125 -6.16 -19.49 -27.77
CA VAL A 125 -6.21 -20.21 -26.50
C VAL A 125 -7.69 -20.52 -26.25
N THR A 126 -8.04 -21.80 -26.35
CA THR A 126 -9.40 -22.30 -26.24
C THR A 126 -9.88 -22.17 -24.79
N ASN A 127 -10.44 -21.00 -24.45
CA ASN A 127 -11.11 -20.76 -23.18
C ASN A 127 -12.52 -21.38 -23.20
N LEU A 128 -12.60 -22.69 -22.98
CA LEU A 128 -13.88 -23.41 -22.80
C LEU A 128 -14.65 -22.99 -21.52
N ALA A 129 -14.04 -22.19 -20.64
CA ALA A 129 -14.68 -21.68 -19.42
C ALA A 129 -15.38 -20.32 -19.59
N ALA A 130 -15.27 -19.67 -20.76
CA ALA A 130 -15.75 -18.29 -20.98
C ALA A 130 -17.21 -18.19 -21.46
N THR A 131 -17.95 -19.30 -21.54
CA THR A 131 -19.33 -19.33 -22.05
C THR A 131 -20.40 -19.40 -20.96
N ASP A 132 -20.00 -19.58 -19.69
CA ASP A 132 -20.91 -19.60 -18.54
C ASP A 132 -20.96 -18.21 -17.87
N PRO A 133 -22.14 -17.57 -17.73
CA PRO A 133 -22.28 -16.29 -17.02
C PRO A 133 -21.72 -16.32 -15.59
N LEU A 134 -21.76 -17.48 -14.91
CA LEU A 134 -21.20 -17.64 -13.56
C LEU A 134 -19.67 -17.60 -13.57
N GLY A 135 -19.05 -18.25 -14.55
CA GLY A 135 -17.59 -18.24 -14.74
C GLY A 135 -17.06 -16.83 -15.01
N LYS A 136 -17.81 -16.02 -15.76
CA LYS A 136 -17.46 -14.62 -16.02
C LYS A 136 -17.54 -13.76 -14.76
N LEU A 137 -18.60 -13.91 -13.95
CA LEU A 137 -18.76 -13.18 -12.68
C LEU A 137 -17.61 -13.47 -11.71
N LEU A 138 -17.21 -14.74 -11.62
CA LEU A 138 -16.05 -15.16 -10.84
C LEU A 138 -14.77 -14.47 -11.31
N LEU A 139 -14.52 -14.50 -12.63
CA LEU A 139 -13.32 -13.91 -13.20
C LEU A 139 -13.26 -12.40 -12.92
N ASP A 140 -14.38 -11.70 -13.11
CA ASP A 140 -14.50 -10.26 -12.88
C ASP A 140 -14.22 -9.93 -11.40
N SER A 141 -14.78 -10.70 -10.47
CA SER A 141 -14.54 -10.49 -9.03
C SER A 141 -13.10 -10.76 -8.59
N ARG A 142 -12.44 -11.76 -9.18
CA ARG A 142 -11.02 -12.04 -8.93
C ARG A 142 -10.13 -10.92 -9.46
N LEU A 143 -10.48 -10.35 -10.62
CA LEU A 143 -9.77 -9.22 -11.20
C LEU A 143 -9.93 -7.98 -10.32
N GLU A 144 -11.16 -7.70 -9.84
CA GLU A 144 -11.42 -6.60 -8.91
C GLU A 144 -10.61 -6.77 -7.61
N PHE A 145 -10.61 -7.98 -7.04
CA PHE A 145 -9.80 -8.30 -5.87
C PHE A 145 -8.30 -8.05 -6.12
N LEU A 146 -7.74 -8.57 -7.22
CA LEU A 146 -6.34 -8.33 -7.59
C LEU A 146 -6.02 -6.84 -7.77
N THR A 147 -6.98 -6.07 -8.29
CA THR A 147 -6.83 -4.62 -8.44
C THR A 147 -6.72 -3.96 -7.06
N VAL A 148 -7.57 -4.33 -6.11
CA VAL A 148 -7.49 -3.84 -4.72
C VAL A 148 -6.17 -4.23 -4.07
N VAL A 149 -5.76 -5.50 -4.16
CA VAL A 149 -4.47 -5.98 -3.63
C VAL A 149 -3.30 -5.19 -4.20
N SER A 150 -3.30 -4.99 -5.52
CA SER A 150 -2.23 -4.23 -6.17
C SER A 150 -2.19 -2.77 -5.72
N GLY A 151 -3.37 -2.17 -5.51
CA GLY A 151 -3.52 -0.83 -4.95
C GLY A 151 -2.93 -0.72 -3.54
N ASP A 152 -3.25 -1.67 -2.66
CA ASP A 152 -2.73 -1.71 -1.29
C ASP A 152 -1.21 -1.85 -1.25
N VAL A 153 -0.66 -2.77 -2.06
CA VAL A 153 0.79 -3.01 -2.14
C VAL A 153 1.53 -1.76 -2.64
N LEU A 154 0.99 -1.10 -3.67
CA LEU A 154 1.57 0.13 -4.21
C LEU A 154 1.47 1.29 -3.21
N ALA A 155 0.32 1.43 -2.53
CA ALA A 155 0.12 2.44 -1.50
C ALA A 155 1.10 2.25 -0.34
N SER A 156 1.24 1.02 0.15
CA SER A 156 2.21 0.65 1.20
C SER A 156 3.65 0.97 0.79
N HIS A 157 4.03 0.63 -0.45
CA HIS A 157 5.36 0.95 -0.97
C HIS A 157 5.60 2.47 -1.04
N ALA A 158 4.62 3.22 -1.54
CA ALA A 158 4.70 4.67 -1.64
C ALA A 158 4.77 5.36 -0.26
N GLU A 159 3.98 4.89 0.71
CA GLU A 159 3.99 5.40 2.08
C GLU A 159 5.37 5.22 2.73
N ASN A 160 5.98 4.04 2.58
CA ASN A 160 7.34 3.80 3.07
C ASN A 160 8.36 4.74 2.43
N ARG A 161 8.32 4.95 1.10
CA ARG A 161 9.21 5.90 0.44
C ARG A 161 9.02 7.32 0.97
N TYR A 162 7.78 7.75 1.12
CA TYR A 162 7.46 9.09 1.62
C TYR A 162 7.96 9.31 3.05
N TYR A 163 7.80 8.32 3.93
CA TYR A 163 8.29 8.37 5.30
C TYR A 163 9.81 8.59 5.35
N PHE A 164 10.58 7.79 4.60
CA PHE A 164 12.04 7.89 4.56
C PHE A 164 12.52 9.18 3.90
N GLN A 165 11.88 9.61 2.82
CA GLN A 165 12.19 10.90 2.17
C GLN A 165 11.95 12.09 3.11
N SER A 166 10.88 12.06 3.91
CA SER A 166 10.60 13.10 4.89
C SER A 166 11.71 13.21 5.94
N TRP A 167 12.23 12.08 6.42
CA TRP A 167 13.36 12.05 7.35
C TRP A 167 14.68 12.48 6.72
N LEU A 168 14.91 12.13 5.45
CA LEU A 168 16.06 12.61 4.70
C LEU A 168 16.06 14.13 4.64
N TRP A 169 14.95 14.74 4.23
CA TRP A 169 14.83 16.20 4.13
C TRP A 169 15.08 16.88 5.48
N ARG A 170 14.50 16.36 6.57
CA ARG A 170 14.75 16.87 7.93
C ARG A 170 16.25 16.82 8.29
N THR A 171 16.91 15.72 7.96
CA THR A 171 18.34 15.52 8.22
C THR A 171 19.19 16.46 7.36
N ALA A 172 18.86 16.61 6.07
CA ALA A 172 19.57 17.49 5.14
C ALA A 172 19.48 18.97 5.55
N PHE A 173 18.30 19.44 5.98
CA PHE A 173 18.14 20.79 6.50
C PHE A 173 18.91 21.01 7.80
N SER A 174 18.88 20.02 8.71
CA SER A 174 19.62 20.10 9.97
C SER A 174 21.13 20.16 9.75
N LEU A 175 21.64 19.32 8.84
CA LEU A 175 23.06 19.30 8.47
C LEU A 175 23.48 20.63 7.82
N THR A 176 22.67 21.15 6.89
CA THR A 176 22.93 22.46 6.27
C THR A 176 22.99 23.58 7.31
N GLY A 177 22.00 23.63 8.22
CA GLY A 177 21.96 24.61 9.29
C GLY A 177 23.17 24.51 10.23
N TYR A 178 23.59 23.28 10.56
CA TYR A 178 24.78 23.04 11.36
C TYR A 178 26.07 23.55 10.70
N ILE A 179 26.24 23.30 9.40
CA ILE A 179 27.40 23.80 8.64
C ILE A 179 27.45 25.33 8.66
N LEU A 180 26.31 26.01 8.46
CA LEU A 180 26.23 27.47 8.51
C LEU A 180 26.54 28.05 9.90
N LEU A 181 26.07 27.39 10.96
CA LEU A 181 26.37 27.81 12.32
C LEU A 181 27.87 27.65 12.63
N LEU A 182 28.46 26.52 12.22
CA LEU A 182 29.87 26.23 12.42
C LEU A 182 30.76 27.24 11.67
N THR A 183 30.43 27.59 10.42
CA THR A 183 31.17 28.60 9.66
C THR A 183 31.06 29.98 10.31
N PHE A 184 29.87 30.37 10.78
CA PHE A 184 29.66 31.63 11.50
C PHE A 184 30.51 31.70 12.78
N VAL A 185 30.51 30.64 13.59
CA VAL A 185 31.32 30.57 14.82
C VAL A 185 32.81 30.69 14.50
N ILE A 186 33.30 29.96 13.49
CA ILE A 186 34.72 30.04 13.07
C ILE A 186 35.08 31.47 12.64
N VAL A 187 34.23 32.13 11.83
CA VAL A 187 34.47 33.51 11.39
C VAL A 187 34.45 34.49 12.55
N ALA A 188 33.49 34.36 13.48
CA ALA A 188 33.38 35.20 14.66
C ALA A 188 34.61 35.05 15.59
N LEU A 189 35.05 33.82 15.83
CA LEU A 189 36.25 33.54 16.62
C LEU A 189 37.50 34.12 15.96
N ARG A 190 37.68 33.94 14.64
CA ARG A 190 38.80 34.53 13.90
C ARG A 190 38.81 36.05 13.97
N LYS A 191 37.64 36.70 13.85
CA LYS A 191 37.52 38.15 13.99
C LYS A 191 37.89 38.62 15.39
N SER A 192 37.51 37.88 16.44
CA SER A 192 37.87 38.23 17.83
C SER A 192 39.38 38.13 18.10
N GLN A 193 40.10 37.29 17.35
CA GLN A 193 41.55 37.08 17.49
C GLN A 193 42.39 38.08 16.69
N ASN A 194 41.80 38.81 15.73
CA ASN A 194 42.44 39.87 14.95
C ASN A 194 41.78 41.24 15.27
N PRO A 195 42.01 41.81 16.47
CA PRO A 195 41.55 43.16 16.81
C PRO A 195 42.23 44.25 15.97
#